data_AF-A0A640TIA4-F1
#
_entry.id   AF-A0A640TIA4-F1
#
_cell.length_a   1.000
_cell.length_b   1.000
_cell.length_c   1.000
_cell.angle_alpha   90.00
_cell.angle_beta   90.00
_cell.angle_gamma   90.00
#
_symmetry.space_group_name_H-M   'P 1'
#
loop_
_entity.id
_entity.type
_entity.pdbx_description
1 polymer ?
#
loop_
_entity_poly.entity_id
_entity_poly.type
_entity_poly.pdbx_seq_one_letter_code
_entity_poly.pdbx_strand_id
1 'polypeptide(L)'
;MSSNSTERASHGGQGTKTRATAGKVLLTVVAVFTGISPYVADWNETHVLNPLWPPHAKFHNGQTMAMGTLLAVATLFFVWRRRGDARSHLYAATGFAGLYWVSQAAAILYPGAAYFDHPFDTPDMHVMGLPVQAVIEIVTLGLIAAAVALSRPALPPGRPGLTQGRPEDG
;
A
#
# COMPACT_ATOMS: atom_id res chain seq x y z
N MET A 1 47.40 -0.91 -4.18
CA MET A 1 46.13 -1.61 -3.86
C MET A 1 45.13 -0.56 -3.34
N SER A 2 44.28 0.03 -4.20
CA SER A 2 43.33 1.09 -3.81
C SER A 2 42.00 1.10 -4.62
N SER A 3 41.78 0.12 -5.52
CA SER A 3 40.59 0.11 -6.39
C SER A 3 39.33 -0.49 -5.74
N ASN A 4 39.44 -1.20 -4.62
CA ASN A 4 38.36 -2.02 -4.09
C ASN A 4 37.29 -1.21 -3.30
N SER A 5 37.64 0.00 -2.84
CA SER A 5 36.80 0.83 -1.97
C SER A 5 35.76 1.63 -2.75
N THR A 6 36.15 2.14 -3.93
CA THR A 6 35.31 2.95 -4.82
C THR A 6 34.28 2.10 -5.57
N GLU A 7 34.65 0.88 -6.00
CA GLU A 7 33.71 -0.07 -6.59
C GLU A 7 32.60 -0.47 -5.62
N ARG A 8 32.93 -0.83 -4.38
CA ARG A 8 31.94 -1.18 -3.34
C ARG A 8 30.95 -0.05 -3.04
N ALA A 9 31.44 1.19 -2.99
CA ALA A 9 30.58 2.37 -2.76
C ALA A 9 29.61 2.63 -3.92
N SER A 10 30.08 2.44 -5.16
CA SER A 10 29.25 2.62 -6.36
C SER A 10 28.14 1.56 -6.50
N HIS A 11 28.43 0.29 -6.19
CA HIS A 11 27.46 -0.79 -6.20
C HIS A 11 26.40 -0.63 -5.09
N GLY A 12 26.79 -0.19 -3.90
CA GLY A 12 25.84 0.07 -2.80
C GLY A 12 24.86 1.22 -3.10
N GLY A 13 25.34 2.27 -3.78
CA GLY A 13 24.52 3.41 -4.20
C GLY A 13 23.52 3.08 -5.31
N GLN A 14 23.90 2.24 -6.27
CA GLN A 14 23.00 1.78 -7.34
C GLN A 14 21.90 0.86 -6.78
N GLY A 15 22.25 -0.10 -5.92
CA GLY A 15 21.26 -1.03 -5.32
C GLY A 15 20.19 -0.31 -4.49
N THR A 16 20.56 0.74 -3.75
CA THR A 16 19.61 1.54 -2.95
C THR A 16 18.65 2.33 -3.85
N LYS A 17 19.15 2.93 -4.94
CA LYS A 17 18.31 3.66 -5.91
C LYS A 17 17.33 2.73 -6.62
N THR A 18 17.77 1.54 -7.04
CA THR A 18 16.90 0.55 -7.70
C THR A 18 15.76 0.09 -6.78
N ARG A 19 16.05 -0.18 -5.51
CA ARG A 19 15.02 -0.54 -4.52
C ARG A 19 14.00 0.58 -4.30
N ALA A 20 14.47 1.82 -4.13
CA ALA A 20 13.58 2.97 -3.98
C ALA A 20 12.68 3.17 -5.21
N THR A 21 13.23 2.99 -6.42
CA THR A 21 12.43 3.03 -7.66
C THR A 21 11.39 1.92 -7.70
N ALA A 22 11.75 0.68 -7.32
CA ALA A 22 10.81 -0.43 -7.26
C ALA A 22 9.64 -0.14 -6.28
N GLY A 23 9.94 0.44 -5.11
CA GLY A 23 8.90 0.86 -4.16
C GLY A 23 7.93 1.89 -4.74
N LYS A 24 8.43 2.88 -5.49
CA LYS A 24 7.59 3.86 -6.20
C LYS A 24 6.72 3.22 -7.28
N VAL A 25 7.24 2.25 -8.02
CA VAL A 25 6.48 1.50 -9.03
C VAL A 25 5.35 0.73 -8.35
N LEU A 26 5.61 0.03 -7.24
CA LEU A 26 4.56 -0.68 -6.49
C LEU A 26 3.47 0.28 -6.00
N LEU A 27 3.81 1.42 -5.40
CA LEU A 27 2.82 2.42 -4.98
C LEU A 27 2.05 3.01 -6.17
N THR A 28 2.68 3.16 -7.34
CA THR A 28 2.00 3.60 -8.56
C THR A 28 0.98 2.57 -9.02
N VAL A 29 1.34 1.28 -9.03
CA VAL A 29 0.43 0.18 -9.37
C VAL A 29 -0.75 0.15 -8.40
N VAL A 30 -0.49 0.22 -7.10
CA VAL A 30 -1.54 0.26 -6.07
C VAL A 30 -2.45 1.47 -6.28
N ALA A 31 -1.90 2.66 -6.52
CA ALA A 31 -2.70 3.86 -6.74
C ALA A 31 -3.62 3.73 -7.96
N VAL A 32 -3.09 3.26 -9.10
CA VAL A 32 -3.89 3.04 -10.32
C VAL A 32 -4.99 2.01 -10.05
N PHE A 33 -4.66 0.90 -9.39
CA PHE A 33 -5.64 -0.11 -9.02
C PHE A 33 -6.72 0.46 -8.09
N THR A 34 -6.36 1.18 -7.02
CA THR A 34 -7.30 1.83 -6.09
C THR A 34 -8.20 2.86 -6.79
N GLY A 35 -7.67 3.59 -7.78
CA GLY A 35 -8.45 4.61 -8.50
C GLY A 35 -9.48 4.04 -9.46
N ILE A 36 -9.27 2.82 -9.97
CA ILE A 36 -10.08 2.23 -11.04
C ILE A 36 -10.95 1.07 -10.55
N SER A 37 -10.39 0.17 -9.72
CA SER A 37 -11.06 -1.06 -9.30
C SER A 37 -12.45 -0.87 -8.67
N PRO A 38 -12.73 0.18 -7.88
CA PRO A 38 -14.08 0.36 -7.32
C PRO A 38 -15.13 0.62 -8.40
N TYR A 39 -14.79 1.30 -9.49
CA TYR A 39 -15.72 1.50 -10.60
C TYR A 39 -15.95 0.22 -11.39
N VAL A 40 -14.95 -0.65 -11.47
CA VAL A 40 -15.10 -1.96 -12.13
C VAL A 40 -15.96 -2.89 -11.28
N ALA A 41 -15.76 -2.88 -9.96
CA ALA A 41 -16.46 -3.76 -9.02
C ALA A 41 -17.88 -3.28 -8.71
N ASP A 42 -18.11 -1.97 -8.63
CA ASP A 42 -19.33 -1.43 -8.02
C ASP A 42 -20.27 -0.76 -9.04
N TRP A 43 -19.85 -0.55 -10.29
CA TRP A 43 -20.69 0.04 -11.34
C TRP A 43 -21.56 -1.00 -12.05
N ASN A 44 -22.42 -1.68 -11.30
CA ASN A 44 -23.30 -2.74 -11.82
C ASN A 44 -24.53 -2.95 -10.91
N GLU A 45 -25.37 -3.92 -11.27
CA GLU A 45 -26.64 -4.27 -10.64
C GLU A 45 -26.50 -4.95 -9.27
N THR A 46 -25.30 -5.39 -8.89
CA THR A 46 -25.07 -5.90 -7.52
C THR A 46 -24.75 -4.76 -6.55
N HIS A 47 -24.33 -3.59 -7.06
CA HIS A 47 -23.90 -2.43 -6.28
C HIS A 47 -24.66 -1.13 -6.64
N VAL A 48 -24.01 -0.13 -7.25
CA VAL A 48 -24.58 1.22 -7.37
C VAL A 48 -25.86 1.26 -8.20
N LEU A 49 -26.06 0.30 -9.12
CA LEU A 49 -27.26 0.16 -9.94
C LEU A 49 -28.29 -0.80 -9.32
N ASN A 50 -28.00 -1.43 -8.17
CA ASN A 50 -28.89 -2.39 -7.52
C ASN A 50 -30.25 -1.76 -7.18
N PRO A 51 -31.37 -2.26 -7.71
CA PRO A 51 -32.69 -1.68 -7.46
C PRO A 51 -33.18 -1.89 -6.02
N LEU A 52 -32.61 -2.85 -5.29
CA LEU A 52 -32.99 -3.17 -3.92
C LEU A 52 -32.27 -2.29 -2.88
N TRP A 53 -31.14 -1.68 -3.24
CA TRP A 53 -30.41 -0.79 -2.35
C TRP A 53 -31.17 0.52 -2.09
N PRO A 54 -31.31 0.94 -0.81
CA PRO A 54 -31.81 2.26 -0.49
C PRO A 54 -30.94 3.36 -1.15
N PRO A 55 -31.52 4.52 -1.51
CA PRO A 55 -30.77 5.61 -2.15
C PRO A 55 -29.50 6.03 -1.38
N HIS A 56 -29.53 5.96 -0.04
CA HIS A 56 -28.38 6.33 0.79
C HIS A 56 -27.20 5.34 0.71
N ALA A 57 -27.46 4.04 0.51
CA ALA A 57 -26.40 3.06 0.30
C ALA A 57 -25.64 3.37 -1.01
N LYS A 58 -26.38 3.72 -2.08
CA LYS A 58 -25.80 4.16 -3.35
C LYS A 58 -24.96 5.43 -3.21
N PHE A 59 -25.41 6.37 -2.39
CA PHE A 59 -24.63 7.59 -2.07
C PHE A 59 -23.28 7.23 -1.43
N HIS A 60 -23.26 6.38 -0.40
CA HIS A 60 -22.01 5.97 0.25
C HIS A 60 -21.13 5.08 -0.64
N ASN A 61 -21.72 4.28 -1.52
CA ASN A 61 -20.95 3.54 -2.51
C ASN A 61 -20.28 4.47 -3.54
N GLY A 62 -21.04 5.42 -4.10
CA GLY A 62 -20.49 6.48 -4.96
C GLY A 62 -19.40 7.32 -4.28
N GLN A 63 -19.59 7.65 -3.01
CA GLN A 63 -18.57 8.29 -2.18
C GLN A 63 -17.30 7.44 -2.09
N THR A 64 -17.41 6.13 -1.90
CA THR A 64 -16.27 5.20 -1.81
C THR A 64 -15.50 5.12 -3.13
N MET A 65 -16.21 4.99 -4.26
CA MET A 65 -15.59 5.00 -5.58
C MET A 65 -14.80 6.29 -5.85
N ALA A 66 -15.44 7.44 -5.60
CA ALA A 66 -14.80 8.75 -5.76
C ALA A 66 -13.61 8.94 -4.80
N MET A 67 -13.73 8.49 -3.55
CA MET A 67 -12.66 8.53 -2.56
C MET A 67 -11.44 7.72 -3.03
N GLY A 68 -11.65 6.53 -3.61
CA GLY A 68 -10.59 5.72 -4.20
C GLY A 68 -9.79 6.48 -5.26
N THR A 69 -10.48 7.19 -6.18
CA THR A 69 -9.83 8.05 -7.18
C THR A 69 -9.04 9.19 -6.56
N LEU A 70 -9.62 9.90 -5.58
CA LEU A 70 -8.94 11.04 -4.94
C LEU A 70 -7.69 10.59 -4.17
N LEU A 71 -7.77 9.47 -3.45
CA LEU A 71 -6.63 8.88 -2.73
C LEU A 71 -5.56 8.36 -3.70
N ALA A 72 -5.96 7.79 -4.84
CA ALA A 72 -5.04 7.40 -5.90
C ALA A 72 -4.26 8.61 -6.46
N VAL A 73 -4.95 9.71 -6.77
CA VAL A 73 -4.32 10.96 -7.23
C VAL A 73 -3.36 11.52 -6.18
N ALA A 74 -3.77 11.56 -4.91
CA ALA A 74 -2.92 12.00 -3.80
C ALA A 74 -1.67 11.11 -3.66
N THR A 75 -1.85 9.79 -3.75
CA THR A 75 -0.74 8.83 -3.73
C THR A 75 0.24 9.10 -4.86
N LEU A 76 -0.23 9.16 -6.11
CA LEU A 76 0.61 9.41 -7.28
C LEU A 76 1.36 10.75 -7.18
N PHE A 77 0.68 11.79 -6.71
CA PHE A 77 1.28 13.09 -6.50
C PHE A 77 2.49 12.99 -5.55
N PHE A 78 2.34 12.36 -4.38
CA PHE A 78 3.44 12.25 -3.42
C PHE A 78 4.53 11.25 -3.83
N VAL A 79 4.20 10.15 -4.53
CA VAL A 79 5.20 9.21 -5.06
C VAL A 79 6.19 9.91 -6.00
N TRP A 80 5.68 10.81 -6.85
CA TRP A 80 6.45 11.45 -7.92
C TRP A 80 6.87 12.89 -7.60
N ARG A 81 6.50 13.42 -6.43
CA ARG A 81 6.90 14.76 -5.99
C ARG A 81 8.41 14.86 -5.81
N ARG A 82 9.05 15.77 -6.56
CA ARG A 82 10.50 15.98 -6.55
C ARG A 82 10.98 16.98 -5.49
N ARG A 83 10.15 17.94 -5.10
CA ARG A 83 10.49 19.00 -4.14
C ARG A 83 9.99 18.66 -2.74
N GLY A 84 10.88 18.66 -1.75
CA GLY A 84 10.57 18.37 -0.35
C GLY A 84 11.34 17.18 0.20
N ASP A 85 11.04 16.80 1.44
CA ASP A 85 11.65 15.66 2.10
C ASP A 85 11.09 14.33 1.55
N ALA A 86 11.98 13.47 1.05
CA ALA A 86 11.61 12.20 0.43
C ALA A 86 10.93 11.24 1.41
N ARG A 87 11.28 11.30 2.71
CA ARG A 87 10.66 10.46 3.73
C ARG A 87 9.22 10.88 3.99
N SER A 88 8.97 12.18 4.10
CA SER A 88 7.63 12.75 4.22
C SER A 88 6.76 12.42 3.01
N HIS A 89 7.30 12.49 1.80
CA HIS A 89 6.59 12.07 0.59
C HIS A 89 6.22 10.58 0.63
N LEU A 90 7.14 9.72 1.05
CA LEU A 90 6.86 8.29 1.18
C LEU A 90 5.76 8.03 2.20
N TYR A 91 5.79 8.69 3.37
CA TYR A 91 4.74 8.55 4.38
C TYR A 91 3.39 9.06 3.90
N ALA A 92 3.34 10.19 3.22
CA ALA A 92 2.11 10.70 2.63
C ALA A 92 1.56 9.73 1.58
N ALA A 93 2.38 9.30 0.62
CA ALA A 93 1.98 8.36 -0.42
C ALA A 93 1.48 7.03 0.15
N THR A 94 2.21 6.44 1.10
CA THR A 94 1.83 5.19 1.76
C THR A 94 0.56 5.37 2.59
N GLY A 95 0.42 6.51 3.28
CA GLY A 95 -0.75 6.84 4.07
C GLY A 95 -2.01 6.94 3.20
N PHE A 96 -1.96 7.69 2.09
CA PHE A 96 -3.10 7.80 1.17
C PHE A 96 -3.43 6.47 0.49
N ALA A 97 -2.43 5.70 0.06
CA ALA A 97 -2.64 4.37 -0.50
C ALA A 97 -3.28 3.42 0.52
N GLY A 98 -2.77 3.41 1.75
CA GLY A 98 -3.23 2.53 2.83
C GLY A 98 -4.59 2.91 3.39
N LEU A 99 -4.94 4.20 3.43
CA LEU A 99 -6.18 4.66 4.04
C LEU A 99 -7.41 4.00 3.41
N TYR A 100 -7.43 3.87 2.09
CA TYR A 100 -8.51 3.18 1.38
C TYR A 100 -8.63 1.71 1.84
N TRP A 101 -7.56 0.94 1.71
CA TRP A 101 -7.57 -0.50 2.02
C TRP A 101 -7.74 -0.81 3.51
N VAL A 102 -7.19 0.00 4.41
CA VAL A 102 -7.41 -0.17 5.86
C VAL A 102 -8.87 0.12 6.22
N SER A 103 -9.46 1.18 5.65
CA SER A 103 -10.87 1.50 5.89
C SER A 103 -11.80 0.42 5.36
N GLN A 104 -11.46 -0.16 4.21
CA GLN A 104 -12.21 -1.27 3.61
C GLN A 104 -12.12 -2.54 4.46
N ALA A 105 -10.91 -2.95 4.87
CA ALA A 105 -10.73 -4.12 5.73
C ALA A 105 -11.44 -3.95 7.09
N ALA A 106 -11.53 -2.72 7.61
CA ALA A 106 -12.26 -2.43 8.84
C ALA A 106 -13.80 -2.43 8.65
N ALA A 107 -14.30 -2.32 7.41
CA ALA A 107 -15.73 -2.18 7.13
C ALA A 107 -16.55 -3.37 7.62
N ILE A 108 -15.99 -4.58 7.60
CA ILE A 108 -16.67 -5.79 8.06
C ILE A 108 -16.94 -5.79 9.58
N LEU A 109 -16.26 -4.93 10.34
CA LEU A 109 -16.42 -4.84 11.80
C LEU A 109 -17.69 -4.07 12.21
N TYR A 110 -18.33 -3.38 11.27
CA TYR A 110 -19.55 -2.62 11.57
C TYR A 110 -20.78 -3.54 11.64
N PRO A 111 -21.73 -3.28 12.56
CA PRO A 111 -22.92 -4.11 12.71
C PRO A 111 -23.72 -4.22 11.41
N GLY A 112 -24.02 -5.46 11.00
CA GLY A 112 -24.79 -5.74 9.80
C GLY A 112 -24.01 -5.62 8.48
N ALA A 113 -22.70 -5.37 8.52
CA ALA A 113 -21.86 -5.42 7.33
C ALA A 113 -21.64 -6.87 6.86
N ALA A 114 -21.58 -7.05 5.55
CA ALA A 114 -21.22 -8.30 4.88
C ALA A 114 -20.35 -7.98 3.66
N TYR A 115 -19.55 -8.96 3.21
CA TYR A 115 -18.76 -8.80 1.98
C TYR A 115 -19.64 -8.78 0.73
N PHE A 116 -20.74 -9.53 0.74
CA PHE A 116 -21.69 -9.63 -0.36
C PHE A 116 -23.12 -9.63 0.20
N ASP A 117 -24.07 -9.11 -0.57
CA ASP A 117 -25.48 -9.35 -0.28
C ASP A 117 -25.81 -10.84 -0.49
N HIS A 118 -26.74 -11.39 0.29
CA HIS A 118 -27.08 -12.81 0.29
C HIS A 118 -27.34 -13.45 -1.10
N PRO A 119 -28.00 -12.77 -2.07
CA PRO A 119 -28.17 -13.34 -3.41
C PRO A 119 -26.88 -13.46 -4.25
N PHE A 120 -25.83 -12.71 -3.89
CA PHE A 120 -24.56 -12.64 -4.60
C PHE A 120 -23.41 -13.30 -3.84
N ASP A 121 -23.68 -13.85 -2.66
CA ASP A 121 -22.71 -14.59 -1.85
C ASP A 121 -22.57 -16.03 -2.37
N THR A 122 -21.83 -16.18 -3.47
CA THR A 122 -21.67 -17.45 -4.19
C THR A 122 -20.26 -18.06 -4.03
N PRO A 123 -20.09 -19.38 -4.24
CA PRO A 123 -18.79 -20.03 -4.07
C PRO A 123 -17.65 -19.46 -4.94
N ASP A 124 -17.97 -18.91 -6.11
CA ASP A 124 -17.02 -18.26 -7.02
C ASP A 124 -16.54 -16.88 -6.52
N MET A 125 -17.25 -16.28 -5.55
CA MET A 125 -16.81 -15.07 -4.85
C MET A 125 -15.78 -15.36 -3.76
N HIS A 126 -15.31 -16.61 -3.65
CA HIS A 126 -14.34 -17.06 -2.66
C HIS A 126 -13.10 -17.68 -3.30
N VAL A 127 -11.93 -17.36 -2.74
CA VAL A 127 -10.64 -17.95 -3.11
C VAL A 127 -10.06 -18.61 -1.87
N MET A 128 -9.89 -19.94 -1.93
CA MET A 128 -9.39 -20.74 -0.79
C MET A 128 -10.20 -20.54 0.50
N GLY A 129 -11.52 -20.31 0.38
CA GLY A 129 -12.42 -20.08 1.52
C GLY A 129 -12.41 -18.64 2.06
N LEU A 130 -11.64 -17.73 1.47
CA LEU A 130 -11.68 -16.30 1.80
C LEU A 130 -12.54 -15.55 0.77
N PRO A 131 -13.37 -14.57 1.19
CA PRO A 131 -14.03 -13.66 0.26
C PRO A 131 -13.01 -13.00 -0.67
N VAL A 132 -13.32 -12.90 -1.97
CA VAL A 132 -12.41 -12.30 -2.97
C VAL A 132 -12.01 -10.88 -2.56
N GLN A 133 -12.93 -10.14 -1.93
CA GLN A 133 -12.67 -8.83 -1.34
C GLN A 133 -11.52 -8.85 -0.33
N ALA A 134 -11.57 -9.77 0.65
CA ALA A 134 -10.53 -9.92 1.66
C ALA A 134 -9.18 -10.33 1.04
N VAL A 135 -9.18 -11.14 -0.02
CA VAL A 135 -7.95 -11.50 -0.73
C VAL A 135 -7.33 -10.27 -1.41
N ILE A 136 -8.15 -9.43 -2.04
CA ILE A 136 -7.70 -8.18 -2.66
C ILE A 136 -7.10 -7.25 -1.59
N GLU A 137 -7.75 -7.11 -0.43
CA GLU A 137 -7.24 -6.33 0.71
C GLU A 137 -5.87 -6.84 1.18
N ILE A 138 -5.73 -8.15 1.38
CA ILE A 138 -4.46 -8.76 1.82
C ILE A 138 -3.34 -8.50 0.80
N VAL A 139 -3.62 -8.70 -0.49
CA VAL A 139 -2.64 -8.49 -1.56
C VAL A 139 -2.22 -7.03 -1.64
N THR A 140 -3.18 -6.10 -1.65
CA THR A 140 -2.91 -4.66 -1.79
C THR A 140 -2.17 -4.10 -0.58
N LEU A 141 -2.56 -4.47 0.64
CA LEU A 141 -1.82 -4.12 1.86
C LEU A 141 -0.41 -4.73 1.86
N GLY A 142 -0.26 -5.96 1.37
CA GLY A 142 1.03 -6.61 1.17
C GLY A 142 1.93 -5.84 0.19
N LEU A 143 1.39 -5.37 -0.93
CA LEU A 143 2.12 -4.55 -1.91
C LEU A 143 2.54 -3.21 -1.32
N ILE A 144 1.68 -2.57 -0.52
CA ILE A 144 2.02 -1.32 0.19
C ILE A 144 3.15 -1.58 1.20
N ALA A 145 3.06 -2.64 1.99
CA ALA A 145 4.10 -3.01 2.95
C ALA A 145 5.44 -3.32 2.26
N ALA A 146 5.41 -4.04 1.13
CA ALA A 146 6.59 -4.31 0.30
C ALA A 146 7.18 -3.00 -0.26
N ALA A 147 6.35 -2.07 -0.74
CA ALA A 147 6.79 -0.79 -1.23
C ALA A 147 7.51 0.04 -0.15
N VAL A 148 7.00 0.03 1.07
CA VAL A 148 7.65 0.65 2.23
C VAL A 148 8.99 -0.02 2.53
N ALA A 149 9.05 -1.35 2.55
CA ALA A 149 10.29 -2.10 2.81
C ALA A 149 11.37 -1.84 1.74
N LEU A 150 10.96 -1.69 0.47
CA LEU A 150 11.85 -1.35 -0.64
C LEU A 150 12.32 0.10 -0.60
N SER A 151 11.51 1.00 -0.05
CA SER A 151 11.81 2.43 0.05
C SER A 151 12.59 2.82 1.31
N ARG A 152 12.77 1.91 2.27
CA ARG A 152 13.63 2.12 3.45
C ARG A 152 15.11 2.05 3.05
N PRO A 153 15.96 2.99 3.49
CA PRO A 153 17.41 2.86 3.31
C PRO A 153 17.93 1.64 4.06
N ALA A 154 18.95 0.98 3.51
CA ALA A 154 19.64 -0.12 4.19
C ALA A 154 20.22 0.38 5.52
N LEU A 155 20.09 -0.42 6.59
CA LEU A 155 20.73 -0.10 7.87
C LEU A 155 22.23 0.09 7.64
N PRO A 156 22.87 1.11 8.25
CA PRO A 156 24.31 1.21 8.22
C PRO A 156 24.92 -0.08 8.77
N PRO A 157 26.02 -0.61 8.18
CA PRO A 157 26.73 -1.73 8.79
C PRO A 157 27.07 -1.35 10.23
N GLY A 158 26.67 -2.21 11.17
CA GLY A 158 26.91 -1.99 12.60
C GLY A 158 28.38 -1.67 12.82
N ARG A 159 28.68 -0.63 13.60
CA ARG A 159 30.05 -0.33 14.00
C ARG A 159 30.66 -1.61 14.62
N PRO A 160 31.79 -2.12 14.11
CA PRO A 160 32.53 -3.18 14.79
C PRO A 160 32.72 -2.77 16.24
N GLY A 161 32.41 -3.68 17.16
CA GLY A 161 32.32 -3.40 18.58
C GLY A 161 33.56 -2.64 19.08
N LEU A 162 33.32 -1.57 19.84
CA LEU A 162 34.33 -1.06 20.73
C LEU A 162 34.64 -2.20 21.70
N THR A 163 35.76 -2.88 21.46
CA THR A 163 36.38 -3.74 22.46
C THR A 163 36.44 -2.96 23.75
N GLN A 164 35.69 -3.45 24.73
CA GLN A 164 35.69 -2.99 26.10
C GLN A 164 37.14 -2.99 26.59
N GLY A 165 37.73 -1.79 26.62
CA GLY A 165 39.04 -1.58 27.24
C GLY A 165 38.92 -2.01 28.69
N ARG A 166 39.73 -3.00 29.05
CA ARG A 166 39.91 -3.56 30.38
C ARG A 166 40.13 -2.43 31.41
N PRO A 167 39.56 -2.52 32.64
CA PRO A 167 39.98 -1.63 33.71
C PRO A 167 41.41 -2.02 34.12
N GLU A 168 42.34 -1.10 33.96
CA GLU A 168 43.63 -1.19 34.65
C GLU A 168 43.41 -0.56 36.03
N ASP A 169 43.23 -1.43 37.02
CA ASP A 169 43.34 -1.10 38.44
C ASP A 169 44.82 -1.08 38.81
N GLY A 170 45.32 0.00 39.45
CA GLY A 170 46.67 0.05 40.05
C GLY A 170 47.35 1.40 39.98
#